data_AF-A0ABC8D9P8-F1
#
_entry.id   AF-A0ABC8D9P8-F1
#
_cell.length_a   1.000
_cell.length_b   1.000
_cell.length_c   1.000
_cell.angle_alpha   90.00
_cell.angle_beta   90.00
_cell.angle_gamma   90.00
#
_symmetry.space_group_name_H-M   'P 1'
#
loop_
_entity.id
_entity.type
_entity.pdbx_description
1 polymer ?
#
loop_
_entity_poly.entity_id
_entity_poly.type
_entity_poly.pdbx_seq_one_letter_code
_entity_poly.pdbx_strand_id
1 'polypeptide(L)'
;MAETKKYVRIKKASIEGAWYADKLGQIFEVYYENSVALGAVCYGYYSVLREDGELIITEKRPAKVGERVLITGAYAYTGCPYKNGDINNVKTADEYGHILVEEHSVSLLRREYEVIVNNEVENEEADGMENVNQTAIDSASTVFEKVGEDYIGSKSRFSDILIGAPYSEAFVKAYANERKDVLVIPQTIEYTAFLHNEEMKKVAKRGQEEIKDRAQARRDEIVEQAKADVEGLREHGFYHTGIDSSKGNETYQGKVYYVEFIVDSKERKVTALVRRLNDKAPRHVGRAKAAPDDCFNVHIGKAIALRRALGLKVPDEYLNAPQPTEVRVGDVVRGKYEESYYQYESRLFGDSYEEQIKEIDDGKFRYISGYYDFIDSVDLTIIDDSREEVSE
;
A
#
# COMPACT_ATOMS: atom_id res chain seq x y z
N MET A 1 13.35 -33.53 9.05
CA MET A 1 12.51 -32.37 9.40
C MET A 1 12.42 -32.36 10.90
N ALA A 2 12.87 -31.28 11.56
CA ALA A 2 12.70 -31.16 13.00
C ALA A 2 11.22 -30.91 13.31
N GLU A 3 10.71 -31.58 14.35
CA GLU A 3 9.32 -31.45 14.77
C GLU A 3 9.13 -30.08 15.42
N THR A 4 8.20 -29.28 14.86
CA THR A 4 7.83 -27.98 15.44
C THR A 4 6.74 -28.16 16.47
N LYS A 5 6.81 -27.37 17.54
CA LYS A 5 5.77 -27.30 18.58
C LYS A 5 5.13 -25.93 18.59
N LYS A 6 3.91 -25.87 19.12
CA LYS A 6 3.14 -24.63 19.26
C LYS A 6 2.79 -24.44 20.73
N TYR A 7 2.90 -23.21 21.20
CA TYR A 7 2.49 -22.77 22.52
C TYR A 7 1.63 -21.53 22.39
N VAL A 8 0.76 -21.29 23.36
CA VAL A 8 0.00 -20.05 23.50
C VAL A 8 0.42 -19.38 24.80
N ARG A 9 0.86 -18.13 24.72
CA ARG A 9 1.03 -17.26 25.90
C ARG A 9 -0.21 -16.42 26.09
N ILE A 10 -0.77 -16.41 27.30
CA ILE A 10 -1.96 -15.61 27.60
C ILE A 10 -1.58 -14.13 27.73
N LYS A 11 -2.07 -13.27 26.83
CA LYS A 11 -1.83 -11.82 26.86
C LYS A 11 -2.89 -11.06 27.65
N LYS A 12 -4.15 -11.47 27.48
CA LYS A 12 -5.31 -10.83 28.13
C LYS A 12 -6.44 -11.85 28.28
N ALA A 13 -7.53 -11.43 28.91
CA ALA A 13 -8.77 -12.19 28.96
C ALA A 13 -9.93 -11.28 28.62
N SER A 14 -10.44 -11.38 27.39
CA SER A 14 -11.51 -10.51 26.89
C SER A 14 -12.89 -10.93 27.39
N ILE A 15 -13.03 -12.18 27.86
CA ILE A 15 -14.28 -12.72 28.41
C ILE A 15 -14.17 -12.85 29.93
N GLU A 16 -15.14 -12.28 30.65
CA GLU A 16 -15.30 -12.47 32.08
C GLU A 16 -15.57 -13.95 32.40
N GLY A 17 -14.77 -14.52 33.32
CA GLY A 17 -14.89 -15.94 33.71
C GLY A 17 -14.14 -16.92 32.80
N ALA A 18 -13.32 -16.44 31.85
CA ALA A 18 -12.40 -17.30 31.12
C ALA A 18 -11.47 -18.07 32.08
N TRP A 19 -11.23 -19.36 31.82
CA TRP A 19 -10.40 -20.21 32.69
C TRP A 19 -8.94 -19.74 32.81
N TYR A 20 -8.50 -18.93 31.84
CA TYR A 20 -7.16 -18.34 31.76
C TYR A 20 -7.10 -16.89 32.27
N ALA A 21 -8.18 -16.35 32.84
CA ALA A 21 -8.23 -14.96 33.32
C ALA A 21 -7.19 -14.65 34.41
N ASP A 22 -6.79 -15.66 35.20
CA ASP A 22 -5.76 -15.57 36.24
C ASP A 22 -4.38 -16.06 35.75
N LYS A 23 -4.21 -16.34 34.45
CA LYS A 23 -3.01 -16.99 33.87
C LYS A 23 -2.26 -16.10 32.90
N LEU A 24 -2.41 -14.78 33.03
CA LEU A 24 -1.69 -13.80 32.22
C LEU A 24 -0.17 -14.06 32.28
N GLY A 25 0.46 -14.06 31.11
CA GLY A 25 1.87 -14.36 30.92
C GLY A 25 2.25 -15.85 30.98
N GLN A 26 1.35 -16.75 31.37
CA GLN A 26 1.64 -18.20 31.36
C GLN A 26 1.55 -18.77 29.95
N ILE A 27 2.35 -19.80 29.70
CA ILE A 27 2.38 -20.54 28.43
C ILE A 27 1.69 -21.90 28.55
N PHE A 28 1.03 -22.33 27.48
CA PHE A 28 0.42 -23.65 27.38
C PHE A 28 0.70 -24.26 26.02
N GLU A 29 0.94 -25.58 25.96
CA GLU A 29 1.12 -26.29 24.70
C GLU A 29 -0.18 -26.29 23.90
N VAL A 30 -0.09 -26.05 22.59
CA VAL A 30 -1.24 -25.97 21.68
C VAL A 30 -1.43 -27.29 20.96
N TYR A 31 -2.60 -27.90 21.10
CA TYR A 31 -2.94 -29.19 20.48
C TYR A 31 -3.88 -29.06 19.27
N TYR A 32 -4.59 -27.94 19.11
CA TYR A 32 -5.34 -27.59 17.89
C TYR A 32 -5.45 -26.07 17.74
N GLU A 33 -5.71 -25.61 16.53
CA GLU A 33 -6.00 -24.21 16.24
C GLU A 33 -7.13 -24.09 15.21
N ASN A 34 -7.91 -23.02 15.31
CA ASN A 34 -8.81 -22.58 14.24
C ASN A 34 -8.80 -21.05 14.15
N SER A 35 -9.69 -20.47 13.35
CA SER A 35 -9.75 -19.02 13.16
C SER A 35 -10.19 -18.23 14.40
N VAL A 36 -10.75 -18.88 15.42
CA VAL A 36 -11.37 -18.25 16.59
C VAL A 36 -10.64 -18.58 17.90
N ALA A 37 -10.10 -19.79 18.02
CA ALA A 37 -9.54 -20.29 19.27
C ALA A 37 -8.30 -21.17 19.08
N LEU A 38 -7.48 -21.20 20.12
CA LEU A 38 -6.33 -22.07 20.31
C LEU A 38 -6.66 -23.09 21.41
N GLY A 39 -6.46 -24.37 21.13
CA GLY A 39 -6.58 -25.43 22.12
C GLY A 39 -5.34 -25.55 22.96
N ALA A 40 -5.42 -25.23 24.24
CA ALA A 40 -4.34 -25.28 25.21
C ALA A 40 -4.44 -26.52 26.11
N VAL A 41 -3.28 -27.10 26.43
CA VAL A 41 -3.16 -28.19 27.40
C VAL A 41 -2.87 -27.61 28.80
N CYS A 42 -3.84 -27.72 29.71
CA CYS A 42 -3.70 -27.28 31.12
C CYS A 42 -4.43 -28.26 32.04
N TYR A 43 -3.76 -29.28 32.59
CA TYR A 43 -4.39 -30.40 33.34
C TYR A 43 -5.51 -31.16 32.58
N GLY A 44 -5.69 -30.85 31.29
CA GLY A 44 -6.80 -31.22 30.42
C GLY A 44 -6.76 -30.37 29.16
N TYR A 45 -7.85 -30.37 28.38
CA TYR A 45 -7.94 -29.68 27.10
C TYR A 45 -8.90 -28.49 27.19
N TYR A 46 -8.41 -27.28 26.99
CA TYR A 46 -9.17 -26.05 27.16
C TYR A 46 -8.97 -25.10 25.98
N SER A 47 -9.95 -24.25 25.71
CA SER A 47 -9.88 -23.28 24.61
C SER A 47 -9.44 -21.91 25.13
N VAL A 48 -8.51 -21.28 24.42
CA VAL A 48 -8.11 -19.88 24.58
C VAL A 48 -8.58 -19.12 23.35
N LEU A 49 -9.18 -17.95 23.50
CA LEU A 49 -9.51 -17.12 22.34
C LEU A 49 -8.22 -16.71 21.61
N ARG A 50 -8.25 -16.72 20.28
CA ARG A 50 -7.07 -16.39 19.48
C ARG A 50 -6.59 -14.95 19.70
N GLU A 51 -7.51 -14.03 19.97
CA GLU A 51 -7.20 -12.63 20.30
C GLU A 51 -6.60 -12.45 21.71
N ASP A 52 -6.78 -13.41 22.61
CA ASP A 52 -6.33 -13.37 23.99
C ASP A 52 -4.94 -14.02 24.17
N GLY A 53 -4.45 -14.71 23.15
CA GLY A 53 -3.22 -15.48 23.18
C GLY A 53 -2.21 -15.08 22.09
N GLU A 54 -0.94 -15.05 22.44
CA GLU A 54 0.18 -14.99 21.50
C GLU A 54 0.57 -16.42 21.12
N LEU A 55 0.56 -16.75 19.82
CA LEU A 55 0.98 -18.06 19.32
C LEU A 55 2.51 -18.09 19.15
N ILE A 56 3.16 -19.03 19.82
CA ILE A 56 4.61 -19.23 19.79
C ILE A 56 4.93 -20.58 19.16
N ILE A 57 5.62 -20.56 18.03
CA ILE A 57 6.08 -21.74 17.29
C ILE A 57 7.56 -21.94 17.61
N THR A 58 7.91 -23.14 18.02
CA THR A 58 9.26 -23.49 18.44
C THR A 58 9.79 -24.72 17.72
N GLU A 59 11.11 -24.87 17.74
CA GLU A 59 11.84 -26.04 17.26
C GLU A 59 12.81 -26.53 18.34
N LYS A 60 12.83 -27.84 18.60
CA LYS A 60 13.79 -28.43 19.55
C LYS A 60 15.17 -28.66 18.91
N ARG A 61 16.00 -27.62 18.89
CA ARG A 61 17.39 -27.66 18.39
C ARG A 61 18.34 -26.76 19.18
N PRO A 62 19.66 -26.90 19.03
CA PRO A 62 20.61 -25.92 19.56
C PRO A 62 20.31 -24.52 19.00
N ALA A 63 20.35 -23.52 19.87
CA ALA A 63 20.20 -22.11 19.48
C ALA A 63 21.53 -21.52 19.02
N LYS A 64 21.45 -20.48 18.18
CA LYS A 64 22.56 -19.63 17.76
C LYS A 64 22.48 -18.28 18.46
N VAL A 65 23.62 -17.60 18.52
CA VAL A 65 23.69 -16.21 19.04
C VAL A 65 22.74 -15.31 18.26
N GLY A 66 21.98 -14.49 18.98
CA GLY A 66 20.94 -13.60 18.43
C GLY A 66 19.57 -14.25 18.22
N GLU A 67 19.42 -15.56 18.41
CA GLU A 67 18.10 -16.20 18.36
C GLU A 67 17.31 -15.97 19.67
N ARG A 68 15.99 -16.02 19.58
CA ARG A 68 15.09 -16.03 20.75
C ARG A 68 14.80 -17.47 21.16
N VAL A 69 14.79 -17.73 22.45
CA VAL A 69 14.46 -19.06 23.00
C VAL A 69 13.32 -18.97 24.00
N LEU A 70 12.44 -19.97 23.98
CA LEU A 70 11.40 -20.17 24.98
C LEU A 70 11.90 -21.17 26.02
N ILE A 71 11.84 -20.83 27.29
CA ILE A 71 12.14 -21.76 28.38
C ILE A 71 10.91 -22.66 28.61
N THR A 72 11.05 -23.96 28.34
CA THR A 72 9.97 -24.95 28.45
C THR A 72 10.20 -25.96 29.58
N GLY A 73 11.42 -26.05 30.11
CA GLY A 73 11.81 -27.02 31.13
C GLY A 73 12.80 -26.49 32.16
N ALA A 74 12.53 -25.31 32.72
CA ALA A 74 13.34 -24.64 33.72
C ALA A 74 13.71 -25.58 34.88
N TYR A 75 14.99 -25.65 35.20
CA TYR A 75 15.48 -26.39 36.36
C TYR A 75 15.12 -25.65 37.65
N ALA A 76 14.14 -26.16 38.41
CA ALA A 76 13.65 -25.52 39.62
C ALA A 76 14.60 -25.77 40.81
N TYR A 77 15.47 -24.80 41.11
CA TYR A 77 16.22 -24.71 42.36
C TYR A 77 16.05 -23.33 42.99
N THR A 78 16.30 -23.24 44.30
CA THR A 78 16.18 -21.97 45.06
C THR A 78 17.08 -20.90 44.46
N GLY A 79 16.48 -19.80 43.98
CA GLY A 79 17.21 -18.69 43.35
C GLY A 79 17.40 -18.80 41.83
N CYS A 80 16.73 -19.74 41.16
CA CYS A 80 16.72 -19.80 39.69
C CYS A 80 16.18 -18.48 39.10
N PRO A 81 16.94 -17.79 38.23
CA PRO A 81 16.58 -16.46 37.74
C PRO A 81 15.54 -16.49 36.61
N TYR A 82 15.14 -17.69 36.17
CA TYR A 82 14.22 -17.89 35.06
C TYR A 82 13.19 -18.98 35.39
N LYS A 83 12.08 -18.97 34.67
CA LYS A 83 10.95 -19.91 34.79
C LYS A 83 10.42 -20.35 33.43
N ASN A 84 9.60 -21.39 33.42
CA ASN A 84 8.88 -21.79 32.21
C ASN A 84 8.01 -20.64 31.70
N GLY A 85 8.07 -20.38 30.39
CA GLY A 85 7.36 -19.27 29.75
C GLY A 85 8.22 -18.03 29.49
N ASP A 86 9.39 -17.93 30.10
CA ASP A 86 10.31 -16.83 29.84
C ASP A 86 10.88 -16.97 28.41
N ILE A 87 10.94 -15.83 27.72
CA ILE A 87 11.58 -15.72 26.40
C ILE A 87 12.78 -14.81 26.56
N ASN A 88 13.93 -15.25 26.06
CA ASN A 88 15.19 -14.55 26.23
C ASN A 88 16.02 -14.58 24.94
N ASN A 89 16.87 -13.58 24.74
CA ASN A 89 17.79 -13.51 23.60
C ASN A 89 19.09 -14.26 23.89
N VAL A 90 19.57 -15.06 22.93
CA VAL A 90 20.82 -15.81 23.09
C VAL A 90 22.03 -14.91 22.92
N LYS A 91 22.78 -14.72 24.00
CA LYS A 91 24.02 -13.95 24.04
C LYS A 91 25.23 -14.76 23.56
N THR A 92 25.34 -16.01 24.00
CA THR A 92 26.41 -16.93 23.57
C THR A 92 25.89 -18.36 23.52
N ALA A 93 26.42 -19.18 22.61
CA ALA A 93 26.12 -20.61 22.52
C ALA A 93 27.42 -21.43 22.44
N ASP A 94 27.47 -22.57 23.15
CA ASP A 94 28.60 -23.50 23.10
C ASP A 94 28.38 -24.66 22.10
N GLU A 95 29.41 -25.48 21.88
CA GLU A 95 29.37 -26.63 20.96
C GLU A 95 28.40 -27.75 21.38
N TYR A 96 28.00 -27.76 22.66
CA TYR A 96 27.06 -28.74 23.22
C TYR A 96 25.61 -28.24 23.18
N GLY A 97 25.39 -26.99 22.76
CA GLY A 97 24.09 -26.34 22.68
C GLY A 97 23.60 -25.74 24.00
N HIS A 98 24.50 -25.49 24.96
CA HIS A 98 24.18 -24.65 26.12
C HIS A 98 24.30 -23.18 25.73
N ILE A 99 23.49 -22.35 26.36
CA ILE A 99 23.41 -20.93 26.03
C ILE A 99 23.47 -20.05 27.27
N LEU A 100 24.02 -18.86 27.10
CA LEU A 100 23.79 -17.74 28.02
C LEU A 100 22.86 -16.76 27.33
N VAL A 101 21.96 -16.18 28.09
CA VAL A 101 21.03 -15.17 27.60
C VAL A 101 21.40 -13.79 28.15
N GLU A 102 20.79 -12.74 27.61
CA GLU A 102 21.12 -11.36 27.97
C GLU A 102 20.66 -10.99 29.39
N GLU A 103 19.52 -11.55 29.78
CA GLU A 103 18.73 -11.19 30.96
C GLU A 103 19.31 -11.79 32.25
N HIS A 104 20.04 -12.91 32.18
CA HIS A 104 20.66 -13.53 33.35
C HIS A 104 21.98 -14.23 33.05
N SER A 105 22.87 -14.22 34.04
CA SER A 105 24.23 -14.79 33.93
C SER A 105 24.32 -16.31 34.13
N VAL A 106 23.19 -17.01 34.20
CA VAL A 106 23.13 -18.47 34.35
C VAL A 106 22.97 -19.15 32.99
N SER A 107 23.76 -20.20 32.74
CA SER A 107 23.71 -20.98 31.50
C SER A 107 22.47 -21.89 31.46
N LEU A 108 21.72 -21.83 30.36
CA LEU A 108 20.60 -22.73 30.08
C LEU A 108 21.10 -23.97 29.35
N LEU A 109 20.73 -25.14 29.86
CA LEU A 109 21.02 -26.41 29.21
C LEU A 109 20.12 -26.58 27.97
N ARG A 110 20.63 -27.29 26.96
CA ARG A 110 19.90 -27.61 25.70
C ARG A 110 18.50 -28.19 25.92
N ARG A 111 18.28 -28.88 27.04
CA ARG A 111 16.98 -29.48 27.38
C ARG A 111 15.96 -28.47 27.90
N GLU A 112 16.38 -27.35 28.47
CA GLU A 112 15.53 -26.39 29.19
C GLU A 112 14.80 -25.42 28.27
N TYR A 113 15.28 -25.26 27.03
CA TYR A 113 14.75 -24.29 26.08
C TYR A 113 14.39 -24.90 24.72
N GLU A 114 13.59 -24.18 23.95
CA GLU A 114 13.30 -24.42 22.55
C GLU A 114 13.52 -23.13 21.76
N VAL A 115 13.98 -23.23 20.51
CA VAL A 115 14.24 -22.05 19.68
C VAL A 115 12.92 -21.57 19.10
N ILE A 116 12.63 -20.28 19.24
CA ILE A 116 11.43 -19.67 18.66
C ILE A 116 11.69 -19.47 17.16
N VAL A 117 10.79 -19.98 16.34
CA VAL A 117 10.85 -19.91 14.87
C VAL A 117 9.66 -19.14 14.29
N ASN A 118 8.95 -18.37 15.12
CA ASN A 118 7.86 -17.50 14.69
C ASN A 118 8.32 -16.59 13.55
N ASN A 119 7.53 -16.58 12.48
CA ASN A 119 7.72 -15.70 11.32
C ASN A 119 7.13 -14.29 11.53
N GLU A 120 6.66 -13.99 12.74
CA GLU A 120 6.04 -12.73 13.13
C GLU A 120 6.68 -12.29 14.45
N VAL A 121 7.56 -11.29 14.38
CA VAL A 121 8.18 -10.66 15.54
C VAL A 121 7.31 -9.48 15.94
N GLU A 122 6.44 -9.66 16.93
CA GLU A 122 5.93 -8.54 17.76
C GLU A 122 6.80 -8.50 19.02
N ASN A 123 7.49 -7.38 19.24
CA ASN A 123 8.25 -7.10 20.46
C ASN A 123 7.41 -6.18 21.34
N GLU A 124 6.86 -6.71 22.42
CA GLU A 124 6.17 -5.94 23.46
C GLU A 124 7.21 -5.22 24.32
N GLU A 125 7.52 -3.94 24.05
CA GLU A 125 7.99 -2.99 25.10
C GLU A 125 8.06 -1.50 24.69
N ALA A 126 7.61 -1.08 23.50
CA ALA A 126 7.54 0.34 23.10
C ALA A 126 6.11 0.89 22.89
N ASP A 127 5.15 0.36 23.66
CA ASP A 127 3.69 0.44 23.44
C ASP A 127 3.05 1.85 23.46
N GLY A 128 3.80 2.88 23.86
CA GLY A 128 3.33 4.28 23.82
C GLY A 128 3.62 5.01 22.51
N MET A 129 4.68 4.65 21.78
CA MET A 129 5.14 5.34 20.57
C MET A 129 5.16 4.43 19.35
N GLU A 130 5.28 3.12 19.55
CA GLU A 130 5.23 2.09 18.51
C GLU A 130 3.80 1.85 18.00
N ASN A 131 2.77 1.92 18.86
CA ASN A 131 1.37 1.78 18.43
C ASN A 131 0.93 2.82 17.39
N VAL A 132 1.46 4.05 17.49
CA VAL A 132 1.17 5.11 16.52
C VAL A 132 1.88 4.82 15.19
N ASN A 133 3.12 4.34 15.24
CA ASN A 133 3.91 4.01 14.05
C ASN A 133 3.40 2.73 13.37
N GLN A 134 3.05 1.67 14.10
CA GLN A 134 2.52 0.44 13.53
C GLN A 134 1.10 0.64 12.99
N THR A 135 0.23 1.36 13.70
CA THR A 135 -1.09 1.75 13.15
C THR A 135 -0.93 2.61 11.90
N ALA A 136 0.05 3.52 11.87
CA ALA A 136 0.37 4.30 10.67
C ALA A 136 0.92 3.41 9.53
N ILE A 137 1.80 2.46 9.82
CA ILE A 137 2.33 1.48 8.86
C ILE A 137 1.20 0.60 8.31
N ASP A 138 0.31 0.11 9.17
CA ASP A 138 -0.81 -0.77 8.83
C ASP A 138 -1.87 -0.05 7.99
N SER A 139 -2.17 1.21 8.34
CA SER A 139 -3.11 2.06 7.60
C SER A 139 -2.52 2.63 6.31
N ALA A 140 -1.20 2.79 6.22
CA ALA A 140 -0.54 3.23 5.00
C ALA A 140 -0.65 2.18 3.90
N SER A 141 -1.01 2.64 2.70
CA SER A 141 -0.98 1.80 1.51
C SER A 141 0.45 1.53 1.06
N THR A 142 1.37 2.48 1.27
CA THR A 142 2.79 2.32 0.91
C THR A 142 3.66 2.88 2.02
N VAL A 143 4.76 2.18 2.35
CA VAL A 143 5.71 2.61 3.39
C VAL A 143 7.12 2.69 2.80
N PHE A 144 7.80 3.81 3.02
CA PHE A 144 9.20 4.02 2.72
C PHE A 144 10.00 4.28 4.00
N GLU A 145 11.17 3.64 4.12
CA GLU A 145 12.08 3.79 5.25
C GLU A 145 13.39 4.41 4.79
N LYS A 146 13.84 5.48 5.45
CA LYS A 146 15.11 6.14 5.10
C LYS A 146 16.29 5.30 5.57
N VAL A 147 17.17 4.91 4.63
CA VAL A 147 18.38 4.13 4.87
C VAL A 147 19.57 4.81 4.18
N GLY A 148 20.40 5.51 4.96
CA GLY A 148 21.51 6.31 4.43
C GLY A 148 21.02 7.52 3.63
N GLU A 149 21.47 7.64 2.38
CA GLU A 149 21.05 8.71 1.44
C GLU A 149 19.78 8.38 0.66
N ASP A 150 19.35 7.11 0.65
CA ASP A 150 18.20 6.60 -0.09
C ASP A 150 17.05 6.16 0.86
N TYR A 151 15.94 5.71 0.27
CA TYR A 151 14.78 5.13 0.94
C TYR A 151 14.51 3.72 0.45
N ILE A 152 13.99 2.85 1.30
CA ILE A 152 13.59 1.49 0.94
C ILE A 152 12.07 1.37 1.03
N GLY A 153 11.45 0.81 0.00
CA GLY A 153 10.04 0.41 0.08
C GLY A 153 9.88 -0.81 0.98
N SER A 154 9.17 -0.69 2.10
CA SER A 154 8.94 -1.81 3.04
C SER A 154 7.52 -2.37 2.95
N LYS A 155 6.57 -1.60 2.40
CA LYS A 155 5.18 -2.05 2.15
C LYS A 155 4.61 -1.40 0.90
N SER A 156 3.82 -2.16 0.14
CA SER A 156 2.97 -1.67 -0.95
C SER A 156 1.72 -2.52 -1.06
N ARG A 157 0.56 -1.90 -0.86
CA ARG A 157 -0.75 -2.49 -1.03
C ARG A 157 -1.09 -2.70 -2.51
N PHE A 158 -0.54 -1.87 -3.39
CA PHE A 158 -0.86 -1.84 -4.81
C PHE A 158 0.17 -2.54 -5.69
N SER A 159 1.22 -3.11 -5.08
CA SER A 159 2.35 -3.78 -5.75
C SER A 159 3.01 -2.92 -6.83
N ASP A 160 3.04 -1.63 -6.58
CA ASP A 160 3.47 -0.56 -7.49
C ASP A 160 4.81 0.07 -7.06
N ILE A 161 5.44 -0.53 -6.05
CA ILE A 161 6.85 -0.36 -5.72
C ILE A 161 7.46 -1.74 -5.39
N LEU A 162 8.76 -1.87 -5.57
CA LEU A 162 9.52 -3.06 -5.20
C LEU A 162 9.87 -2.99 -3.71
N ILE A 163 9.48 -4.02 -2.97
CA ILE A 163 9.87 -4.15 -1.58
C ILE A 163 11.38 -4.46 -1.50
N GLY A 164 12.10 -3.73 -0.64
CA GLY A 164 13.55 -3.88 -0.46
C GLY A 164 14.42 -3.14 -1.49
N ALA A 165 13.81 -2.45 -2.46
CA ALA A 165 14.56 -1.67 -3.45
C ALA A 165 14.91 -0.25 -2.93
N PRO A 166 16.09 0.30 -3.26
CA PRO A 166 16.44 1.68 -2.96
C PRO A 166 15.72 2.67 -3.91
N TYR A 167 15.25 3.77 -3.33
CA TYR A 167 14.55 4.87 -3.97
C TYR A 167 15.18 6.19 -3.57
N SER A 168 15.34 7.11 -4.52
CA SER A 168 15.89 8.43 -4.22
C SER A 168 14.91 9.26 -3.38
N GLU A 169 15.45 10.21 -2.62
CA GLU A 169 14.65 11.16 -1.84
C GLU A 169 13.66 11.95 -2.71
N ALA A 170 14.05 12.31 -3.94
CA ALA A 170 13.20 13.00 -4.89
C ALA A 170 11.99 12.15 -5.31
N PHE A 171 12.21 10.86 -5.61
CA PHE A 171 11.13 9.94 -5.97
C PHE A 171 10.15 9.74 -4.82
N VAL A 172 10.64 9.46 -3.61
CA VAL A 172 9.77 9.23 -2.44
C VAL A 172 8.96 10.48 -2.10
N LYS A 173 9.54 11.68 -2.21
CA LYS A 173 8.81 12.94 -2.04
C LYS A 173 7.72 13.13 -3.09
N ALA A 174 8.01 12.87 -4.37
CA ALA A 174 6.99 12.95 -5.43
C ALA A 174 5.86 11.94 -5.19
N TYR A 175 6.21 10.68 -4.93
CA TYR A 175 5.26 9.59 -4.71
C TYR A 175 4.39 9.82 -3.47
N ALA A 176 4.96 10.31 -2.36
CA ALA A 176 4.21 10.62 -1.14
C ALA A 176 3.36 11.89 -1.28
N ASN A 177 3.74 12.82 -2.17
CA ASN A 177 2.93 14.00 -2.45
C ASN A 177 1.70 13.68 -3.33
N GLU A 178 1.82 12.70 -4.23
CA GLU A 178 0.73 12.25 -5.12
C GLU A 178 -0.30 11.36 -4.41
N ARG A 179 -0.02 10.92 -3.17
CA ARG A 179 -0.82 9.90 -2.47
C ARG A 179 -0.96 10.20 -0.99
N LYS A 180 -2.20 10.31 -0.53
CA LYS A 180 -2.53 10.71 0.85
C LYS A 180 -2.30 9.62 1.90
N ASP A 181 -1.88 8.43 1.49
CA ASP A 181 -1.77 7.22 2.31
C ASP A 181 -0.37 6.58 2.26
N VAL A 182 0.66 7.40 2.02
CA VAL A 182 2.06 6.99 2.03
C VAL A 182 2.72 7.42 3.33
N LEU A 183 3.36 6.47 4.02
CA LEU A 183 4.14 6.75 5.22
C LEU A 183 5.63 6.76 4.88
N VAL A 184 6.32 7.83 5.26
CA VAL A 184 7.77 7.96 5.11
C VAL A 184 8.39 8.02 6.51
N ILE A 185 9.17 7.00 6.85
CA ILE A 185 9.78 6.83 8.17
C ILE A 185 11.23 7.35 8.13
N PRO A 186 11.54 8.44 8.87
CA PRO A 186 12.89 8.96 8.95
C PRO A 186 13.72 8.13 9.94
N GLN A 187 14.60 7.28 9.40
CA GLN A 187 15.64 6.45 10.05
C GLN A 187 15.26 5.02 10.46
N THR A 188 15.90 4.05 9.81
CA THR A 188 16.18 2.70 10.35
C THR A 188 17.64 2.32 10.07
N ILE A 189 18.38 1.87 11.09
CA ILE A 189 19.84 1.65 11.04
C ILE A 189 20.22 0.25 10.50
N GLU A 190 19.28 -0.67 10.33
CA GLU A 190 19.62 -2.10 10.20
C GLU A 190 19.81 -2.65 8.78
N TYR A 191 19.44 -1.92 7.72
CA TYR A 191 19.51 -2.42 6.33
C TYR A 191 20.72 -1.92 5.50
N THR A 192 21.63 -1.17 6.11
CA THR A 192 22.77 -0.52 5.41
C THR A 192 23.78 -1.50 4.81
N ALA A 193 23.84 -2.74 5.29
CA ALA A 193 24.82 -3.74 4.88
C ALA A 193 24.49 -4.47 3.56
N PHE A 194 23.23 -4.47 3.09
CA PHE A 194 22.82 -5.24 1.90
C PHE A 194 22.90 -4.44 0.58
N LEU A 195 22.82 -3.09 0.66
CA LEU A 195 22.66 -2.21 -0.51
C LEU A 195 23.96 -1.65 -1.10
N HIS A 196 25.11 -1.85 -0.44
CA HIS A 196 26.40 -1.40 -0.98
C HIS A 196 26.90 -2.20 -2.19
N ASN A 197 26.17 -3.21 -2.65
CA ASN A 197 26.50 -3.95 -3.87
C ASN A 197 25.84 -3.32 -5.11
N GLU A 198 26.66 -2.81 -6.03
CA GLU A 198 26.25 -2.25 -7.34
C GLU A 198 25.37 -3.19 -8.18
N GLU A 199 25.47 -4.51 -7.98
CA GLU A 199 24.57 -5.48 -8.64
C GLU A 199 23.13 -5.41 -8.13
N MET A 200 22.92 -5.16 -6.83
CA MET A 200 21.58 -5.05 -6.25
C MET A 200 20.89 -3.76 -6.70
N LYS A 201 21.64 -2.66 -6.90
CA LYS A 201 21.11 -1.44 -7.51
C LYS A 201 20.63 -1.66 -8.94
N LYS A 202 21.33 -2.48 -9.73
CA LYS A 202 20.91 -2.83 -11.10
C LYS A 202 19.64 -3.68 -11.14
N VAL A 203 19.55 -4.67 -10.24
CA VAL A 203 18.33 -5.51 -10.11
C VAL A 203 17.14 -4.68 -9.66
N ALA A 204 17.35 -3.77 -8.70
CA ALA A 204 16.31 -2.83 -8.25
C ALA A 204 15.86 -1.88 -9.37
N LYS A 205 16.80 -1.29 -10.12
CA LYS A 205 16.48 -0.41 -11.25
C LYS A 205 15.67 -1.14 -12.31
N ARG A 206 16.07 -2.37 -12.67
CA ARG A 206 15.33 -3.19 -13.63
C ARG A 206 13.91 -3.50 -13.16
N GLY A 207 13.73 -3.93 -11.92
CA GLY A 207 12.37 -4.23 -11.45
C GLY A 207 11.54 -2.96 -11.16
N GLN A 208 12.15 -1.79 -10.96
CA GLN A 208 11.45 -0.51 -10.94
C GLN A 208 10.91 -0.14 -12.34
N GLU A 209 11.67 -0.40 -13.40
CA GLU A 209 11.20 -0.26 -14.79
C GLU A 209 10.03 -1.22 -15.08
N GLU A 210 10.14 -2.50 -14.68
CA GLU A 210 9.06 -3.49 -14.83
C GLU A 210 7.78 -3.10 -14.06
N ILE A 211 7.91 -2.39 -12.93
CA ILE A 211 6.77 -1.87 -12.17
C ILE A 211 6.12 -0.67 -12.84
N LYS A 212 6.90 0.26 -13.42
CA LYS A 212 6.37 1.39 -14.19
C LYS A 212 5.52 0.88 -15.35
N ASP A 213 6.04 -0.11 -16.08
CA ASP A 213 5.32 -0.74 -17.19
C ASP A 213 4.00 -1.37 -16.73
N ARG A 214 4.01 -2.04 -15.56
CA ARG A 214 2.80 -2.63 -14.96
C ARG A 214 1.80 -1.59 -14.48
N ALA A 215 2.27 -0.48 -13.89
CA ALA A 215 1.41 0.61 -13.43
C ALA A 215 0.71 1.29 -14.61
N GLN A 216 1.45 1.54 -15.69
CA GLN A 216 0.90 2.09 -16.93
C GLN A 216 -0.13 1.13 -17.56
N ALA A 217 0.19 -0.16 -17.64
CA ALA A 217 -0.74 -1.17 -18.17
C ALA A 217 -2.04 -1.24 -17.36
N ARG A 218 -1.95 -1.13 -16.02
CA ARG A 218 -3.12 -1.09 -15.14
C ARG A 218 -3.94 0.18 -15.31
N ARG A 219 -3.31 1.34 -15.52
CA ARG A 219 -4.02 2.59 -15.83
C ARG A 219 -4.78 2.47 -17.14
N ASP A 220 -4.12 1.94 -18.18
CA ASP A 220 -4.72 1.75 -19.50
C ASP A 220 -5.93 0.78 -19.42
N GLU A 221 -5.83 -0.31 -18.64
CA GLU A 221 -6.96 -1.22 -18.37
C GLU A 221 -8.15 -0.52 -17.68
N ILE A 222 -7.87 0.32 -16.68
CA ILE A 222 -8.91 1.09 -15.96
C ILE A 222 -9.60 2.09 -16.90
N VAL A 223 -8.85 2.74 -17.79
CA VAL A 223 -9.40 3.66 -18.80
C VAL A 223 -10.33 2.91 -19.75
N GLU A 224 -9.93 1.74 -20.25
CA GLU A 224 -10.78 0.91 -21.12
C GLU A 224 -12.03 0.40 -20.37
N GLN A 225 -11.89 0.00 -19.12
CA GLN A 225 -13.02 -0.37 -18.27
C GLN A 225 -13.99 0.81 -18.07
N ALA A 226 -13.48 2.03 -17.89
CA ALA A 226 -14.30 3.24 -17.76
C ALA A 226 -15.05 3.56 -19.07
N LYS A 227 -14.41 3.38 -20.24
CA LYS A 227 -15.08 3.53 -21.55
C LYS A 227 -16.22 2.52 -21.71
N ALA A 228 -15.96 1.25 -21.43
CA ALA A 228 -16.95 0.19 -21.52
C ALA A 228 -18.13 0.41 -20.55
N ASP A 229 -17.85 0.89 -19.33
CA ASP A 229 -18.88 1.20 -18.34
C ASP A 229 -19.77 2.37 -18.78
N VAL A 230 -19.19 3.44 -19.33
CA VAL A 230 -19.96 4.57 -19.85
C VAL A 230 -20.88 4.13 -20.99
N GLU A 231 -20.37 3.36 -21.96
CA GLU A 231 -21.17 2.86 -23.07
C GLU A 231 -22.27 1.91 -22.58
N GLY A 232 -21.96 0.96 -21.70
CA GLY A 232 -22.97 0.06 -21.12
C GLY A 232 -24.06 0.80 -20.33
N LEU A 233 -23.70 1.85 -19.58
CA LEU A 233 -24.67 2.69 -18.87
C LEU A 233 -25.49 3.57 -19.81
N ARG A 234 -24.96 3.97 -20.97
CA ARG A 234 -25.75 4.66 -22.00
C ARG A 234 -26.72 3.67 -22.64
N GLU A 235 -26.25 2.54 -23.12
CA GLU A 235 -27.09 1.50 -23.75
C GLU A 235 -28.24 1.04 -22.84
N HIS A 236 -28.00 0.94 -21.53
CA HIS A 236 -29.04 0.60 -20.56
C HIS A 236 -30.23 1.57 -20.58
N GLY A 237 -29.97 2.86 -20.79
CA GLY A 237 -30.99 3.92 -20.89
C GLY A 237 -31.78 3.91 -22.20
N PHE A 238 -31.33 3.15 -23.21
CA PHE A 238 -31.93 3.07 -24.55
C PHE A 238 -32.60 1.72 -24.85
N TYR A 239 -31.97 0.60 -24.50
CA TYR A 239 -32.37 -0.74 -24.97
C TYR A 239 -32.98 -1.64 -23.88
N HIS A 240 -33.15 -1.13 -22.66
CA HIS A 240 -33.70 -1.88 -21.52
C HIS A 240 -32.96 -3.19 -21.15
N THR A 241 -31.73 -3.36 -21.60
CA THR A 241 -30.99 -4.63 -21.50
C THR A 241 -30.23 -4.80 -20.17
N GLY A 242 -30.23 -6.05 -19.68
CA GLY A 242 -29.12 -6.71 -18.98
C GLY A 242 -28.77 -6.30 -17.55
N ILE A 243 -29.03 -5.06 -17.11
CA ILE A 243 -28.54 -4.60 -15.80
C ILE A 243 -29.65 -4.62 -14.73
N ASP A 244 -29.25 -5.06 -13.54
CA ASP A 244 -30.07 -5.20 -12.34
C ASP A 244 -30.78 -3.87 -12.00
N SER A 245 -32.09 -3.86 -12.23
CA SER A 245 -32.95 -2.69 -12.06
C SER A 245 -33.30 -2.44 -10.59
N SER A 246 -32.73 -3.21 -9.65
CA SER A 246 -32.84 -2.97 -8.22
C SER A 246 -31.79 -1.96 -7.69
N LYS A 247 -30.82 -1.58 -8.53
CA LYS A 247 -29.75 -0.63 -8.18
C LYS A 247 -30.04 0.77 -8.72
N GLY A 248 -29.22 1.74 -8.30
CA GLY A 248 -29.30 3.11 -8.81
C GLY A 248 -30.54 3.87 -8.36
N ASN A 249 -30.76 5.05 -8.95
CA ASN A 249 -31.91 5.89 -8.69
C ASN A 249 -33.11 5.57 -9.61
N GLU A 250 -34.24 6.22 -9.36
CA GLU A 250 -35.48 6.06 -10.15
C GLU A 250 -35.30 6.22 -11.67
N THR A 251 -34.32 7.00 -12.12
CA THR A 251 -34.07 7.22 -13.55
C THR A 251 -33.31 6.06 -14.16
N TYR A 252 -32.32 5.53 -13.43
CA TYR A 252 -31.63 4.31 -13.82
C TYR A 252 -32.60 3.12 -13.88
N GLN A 253 -33.40 2.91 -12.83
CA GLN A 253 -34.39 1.82 -12.75
C GLN A 253 -35.48 1.92 -13.83
N GLY A 254 -35.84 3.16 -14.20
CA GLY A 254 -36.81 3.42 -15.26
C GLY A 254 -36.29 3.14 -16.67
N LYS A 255 -34.97 2.90 -16.86
CA LYS A 255 -34.30 2.53 -18.11
C LYS A 255 -34.64 3.40 -19.33
N VAL A 256 -34.96 4.68 -19.08
CA VAL A 256 -35.31 5.65 -20.13
C VAL A 256 -34.59 6.95 -19.79
N TYR A 257 -33.36 7.09 -20.26
CA TYR A 257 -32.59 8.31 -20.08
C TYR A 257 -31.53 8.51 -21.15
N TYR A 258 -31.20 9.78 -21.36
CA TYR A 258 -30.10 10.26 -22.18
C TYR A 258 -29.05 10.87 -21.28
N VAL A 259 -27.80 10.69 -21.67
CA VAL A 259 -26.63 11.23 -20.97
C VAL A 259 -25.95 12.23 -21.89
N GLU A 260 -25.74 13.44 -21.38
CA GLU A 260 -24.92 14.48 -22.00
C GLU A 260 -23.75 14.80 -21.06
N PHE A 261 -22.54 14.88 -21.61
CA PHE A 261 -21.34 15.20 -20.83
C PHE A 261 -20.86 16.60 -21.14
N ILE A 262 -20.57 17.36 -20.09
CA ILE A 262 -19.87 18.63 -20.18
C ILE A 262 -18.49 18.42 -19.57
N VAL A 263 -17.46 18.51 -20.42
CA VAL A 263 -16.05 18.37 -20.03
C VAL A 263 -15.46 19.76 -19.97
N ASP A 264 -14.87 20.10 -18.83
CA ASP A 264 -14.08 21.30 -18.64
C ASP A 264 -12.66 20.86 -18.32
N SER A 265 -11.83 20.74 -19.35
CA SER A 265 -10.45 20.27 -19.23
C SER A 265 -9.58 21.24 -18.42
N LYS A 266 -9.87 22.55 -18.47
CA LYS A 266 -9.15 23.56 -17.68
C LYS A 266 -9.38 23.40 -16.18
N GLU A 267 -10.63 23.17 -15.80
CA GLU A 267 -10.98 22.89 -14.40
C GLU A 267 -10.82 21.41 -14.02
N ARG A 268 -10.34 20.55 -14.95
CA ARG A 268 -10.20 19.10 -14.81
C ARG A 268 -11.47 18.46 -14.24
N LYS A 269 -12.61 18.85 -14.82
CA LYS A 269 -13.95 18.55 -14.30
C LYS A 269 -14.84 17.98 -15.40
N VAL A 270 -15.55 16.90 -15.06
CA VAL A 270 -16.60 16.32 -15.90
C VAL A 270 -17.94 16.42 -15.19
N THR A 271 -18.95 16.87 -15.91
CA THR A 271 -20.34 16.90 -15.45
C THR A 271 -21.19 16.03 -16.35
N ALA A 272 -21.86 15.02 -15.78
CA ALA A 272 -22.83 14.19 -16.48
C ALA A 272 -24.24 14.71 -16.21
N LEU A 273 -24.94 15.08 -17.27
CA LEU A 273 -26.34 15.51 -17.25
C LEU A 273 -27.22 14.36 -17.72
N VAL A 274 -28.07 13.85 -16.84
CA VAL A 274 -29.00 12.76 -17.16
C VAL A 274 -30.42 13.34 -17.34
N ARG A 275 -31.01 13.13 -18.51
CA ARG A 275 -32.34 13.60 -18.91
C ARG A 275 -33.25 12.43 -19.27
N ARG A 276 -34.56 12.52 -19.01
CA ARG A 276 -35.54 11.61 -19.63
C ARG A 276 -35.98 12.15 -21.00
N LEU A 277 -36.57 11.29 -21.84
CA LEU A 277 -37.07 11.60 -23.20
C LEU A 277 -37.85 12.93 -23.32
N ASN A 278 -38.57 13.33 -22.27
CA ASN A 278 -39.49 14.48 -22.30
C ASN A 278 -39.06 15.66 -21.41
N ASP A 279 -37.94 15.56 -20.70
CA ASP A 279 -37.52 16.58 -19.73
C ASP A 279 -36.69 17.67 -20.41
N LYS A 280 -37.11 18.93 -20.26
CA LYS A 280 -36.34 20.10 -20.75
C LYS A 280 -35.11 20.41 -19.88
N ALA A 281 -35.09 19.94 -18.64
CA ALA A 281 -34.01 20.16 -17.68
C ALA A 281 -33.40 18.81 -17.25
N PRO A 282 -32.09 18.76 -16.93
CA PRO A 282 -31.48 17.55 -16.40
C PRO A 282 -32.10 17.19 -15.05
N ARG A 283 -32.53 15.93 -14.94
CA ARG A 283 -33.18 15.40 -13.72
C ARG A 283 -32.14 15.01 -12.67
N HIS A 284 -31.03 14.45 -13.11
CA HIS A 284 -29.89 14.15 -12.25
C HIS A 284 -28.60 14.67 -12.85
N VAL A 285 -27.72 15.14 -11.98
CA VAL A 285 -26.42 15.70 -12.34
C VAL A 285 -25.36 15.06 -11.47
N GLY A 286 -24.39 14.43 -12.10
CA GLY A 286 -23.21 13.92 -11.44
C GLY A 286 -21.99 14.74 -11.83
N ARG A 287 -21.07 14.93 -10.89
CA ARG A 287 -19.84 15.70 -11.09
C ARG A 287 -18.64 14.88 -10.65
N ALA A 288 -17.59 14.94 -11.43
CA ALA A 288 -16.26 14.44 -11.12
C ALA A 288 -15.27 15.59 -11.33
N LYS A 289 -14.35 15.80 -10.38
CA LYS A 289 -13.25 16.76 -10.51
C LYS A 289 -11.99 16.04 -10.04
N ALA A 290 -10.94 16.06 -10.86
CA ALA A 290 -9.65 15.53 -10.46
C ALA A 290 -9.07 16.38 -9.32
N ALA A 291 -8.33 15.75 -8.42
CA ALA A 291 -7.61 16.49 -7.40
C ALA A 291 -6.50 17.35 -8.06
N PRO A 292 -6.07 18.46 -7.44
CA PRO A 292 -5.06 19.34 -8.04
C PRO A 292 -3.74 18.64 -8.38
N ASP A 293 -3.42 17.62 -7.57
CA ASP A 293 -2.28 16.71 -7.57
C ASP A 293 -2.51 15.42 -8.36
N ASP A 294 -3.70 15.23 -8.94
CA ASP A 294 -4.07 14.03 -9.70
C ASP A 294 -4.12 14.29 -11.21
N CYS A 295 -3.76 13.29 -12.02
CA CYS A 295 -3.82 13.35 -13.48
C CYS A 295 -5.26 13.17 -13.97
N PHE A 296 -5.76 14.18 -14.67
CA PHE A 296 -7.09 14.16 -15.24
C PHE A 296 -7.17 13.16 -16.40
N ASN A 297 -8.20 12.31 -16.36
CA ASN A 297 -8.59 11.48 -17.49
C ASN A 297 -10.09 11.67 -17.77
N VAL A 298 -10.43 12.09 -18.97
CA VAL A 298 -11.81 12.39 -19.36
C VAL A 298 -12.72 11.16 -19.27
N HIS A 299 -12.22 9.95 -19.60
CA HIS A 299 -13.03 8.73 -19.63
C HIS A 299 -13.36 8.25 -18.21
N ILE A 300 -12.35 8.26 -17.32
CA ILE A 300 -12.55 7.97 -15.89
C ILE A 300 -13.50 9.02 -15.28
N GLY A 301 -13.30 10.31 -15.60
CA GLY A 301 -14.17 11.40 -15.16
C GLY A 301 -15.62 11.23 -15.64
N LYS A 302 -15.84 10.85 -16.91
CA LYS A 302 -17.16 10.54 -17.49
C LYS A 302 -17.81 9.37 -16.75
N ALA A 303 -17.09 8.28 -16.47
CA ALA A 303 -17.63 7.13 -15.74
C ALA A 303 -18.05 7.47 -14.30
N ILE A 304 -17.18 8.17 -13.55
CA ILE A 304 -17.48 8.61 -12.16
C ILE A 304 -18.69 9.55 -12.15
N ALA A 305 -18.70 10.55 -13.03
CA ALA A 305 -19.78 11.52 -13.11
C ALA A 305 -21.10 10.84 -13.45
N LEU A 306 -21.10 9.91 -14.41
CA LEU A 306 -22.32 9.19 -14.81
C LEU A 306 -22.83 8.26 -13.70
N ARG A 307 -21.97 7.47 -13.07
CA ARG A 307 -22.37 6.60 -11.95
C ARG A 307 -22.96 7.40 -10.80
N ARG A 308 -22.35 8.54 -10.44
CA ARG A 308 -22.92 9.47 -9.44
C ARG A 308 -24.28 10.02 -9.87
N ALA A 309 -24.44 10.41 -11.13
CA ALA A 309 -25.71 10.92 -11.65
C ALA A 309 -26.83 9.85 -11.60
N LEU A 310 -26.48 8.58 -11.82
CA LEU A 310 -27.42 7.45 -11.81
C LEU A 310 -27.61 6.83 -10.41
N GLY A 311 -26.94 7.35 -9.38
CA GLY A 311 -27.03 6.83 -8.01
C GLY A 311 -26.38 5.46 -7.83
N LEU A 312 -25.43 5.10 -8.69
CA LEU A 312 -24.69 3.84 -8.63
C LEU A 312 -23.42 4.02 -7.77
N LYS A 313 -22.99 2.93 -7.12
CA LYS A 313 -21.69 2.91 -6.43
C LYS A 313 -20.58 3.11 -7.46
N VAL A 314 -19.71 4.08 -7.23
CA VAL A 314 -18.49 4.28 -8.01
C VAL A 314 -17.46 3.24 -7.54
N PRO A 315 -16.85 2.45 -8.44
CA PRO A 315 -15.80 1.53 -8.05
C PRO A 315 -14.57 2.27 -7.54
N ASP A 316 -13.89 1.65 -6.59
CA ASP A 316 -12.73 2.22 -5.93
C ASP A 316 -11.54 2.33 -6.90
N GLU A 317 -11.51 1.51 -7.95
CA GLU A 317 -10.51 1.51 -9.02
C GLU A 317 -10.52 2.83 -9.83
N TYR A 318 -11.68 3.47 -9.99
CA TYR A 318 -11.79 4.75 -10.69
C TYR A 318 -11.37 5.93 -9.80
N LEU A 319 -11.54 5.77 -8.49
CA LEU A 319 -11.18 6.81 -7.51
C LEU A 319 -9.68 6.80 -7.17
N ASN A 320 -9.02 5.66 -7.35
CA ASN A 320 -7.61 5.46 -7.00
C ASN A 320 -6.81 4.89 -8.20
N ALA A 321 -7.09 5.38 -9.40
CA ALA A 321 -6.35 4.98 -10.59
C ALA A 321 -4.87 5.38 -10.43
N PRO A 322 -3.90 4.51 -10.78
CA PRO A 322 -2.49 4.83 -10.68
C PRO A 322 -2.13 5.99 -11.62
N GLN A 323 -1.19 6.87 -11.24
CA GLN A 323 -0.70 7.95 -12.12
C GLN A 323 -0.05 7.41 -13.40
N PRO A 324 -0.15 8.10 -14.54
CA PRO A 324 0.54 7.70 -15.75
C PRO A 324 2.06 7.87 -15.55
N THR A 325 2.82 6.87 -15.98
CA THR A 325 4.29 6.84 -15.78
C THR A 325 5.06 7.15 -17.06
N GLU A 326 4.38 7.14 -18.20
CA GLU A 326 4.95 7.37 -19.52
C GLU A 326 4.22 8.52 -20.22
N VAL A 327 5.01 9.49 -20.69
CA VAL A 327 4.52 10.62 -21.47
C VAL A 327 4.28 10.18 -22.92
N ARG A 328 3.07 10.39 -23.43
CA ARG A 328 2.67 10.04 -24.80
C ARG A 328 2.19 11.27 -25.58
N VAL A 329 2.15 11.13 -26.90
CA VAL A 329 1.60 12.17 -27.78
C VAL A 329 0.13 12.42 -27.41
N GLY A 330 -0.25 13.69 -27.32
CA GLY A 330 -1.58 14.14 -26.91
C GLY A 330 -1.73 14.42 -25.42
N ASP A 331 -0.79 13.99 -24.57
CA ASP A 331 -0.80 14.30 -23.14
C ASP A 331 -0.55 15.80 -22.90
N VAL A 332 -1.21 16.35 -21.88
CA VAL A 332 -0.88 17.68 -21.35
C VAL A 332 0.06 17.50 -20.18
N VAL A 333 1.22 18.14 -20.30
CA VAL A 333 2.28 18.10 -19.28
C VAL A 333 2.47 19.46 -18.66
N ARG A 334 2.87 19.46 -17.40
CA ARG A 334 3.35 20.63 -16.68
C ARG A 334 4.86 20.55 -16.55
N GLY A 335 5.56 21.57 -17.06
CA GLY A 335 7.01 21.72 -16.92
C GLY A 335 7.37 22.97 -16.11
N LYS A 336 8.61 23.06 -15.66
CA LYS A 336 9.17 24.23 -14.98
C LYS A 336 10.10 24.99 -15.92
N TYR A 337 10.05 26.32 -15.88
CA TYR A 337 11.02 27.13 -16.62
C TYR A 337 12.39 27.09 -15.94
N GLU A 338 13.44 26.99 -16.74
CA GLU A 338 14.82 27.13 -16.25
C GLU A 338 15.07 28.57 -15.79
N GLU A 339 15.74 28.75 -14.65
CA GLU A 339 15.99 30.06 -14.01
C GLU A 339 16.76 31.04 -14.94
N SER A 340 17.49 30.51 -15.93
CA SER A 340 18.27 31.24 -16.91
C SER A 340 17.44 32.05 -17.93
N TYR A 341 16.17 31.69 -18.14
CA TYR A 341 15.27 32.37 -19.10
C TYR A 341 14.64 33.66 -18.54
N TYR A 342 14.68 33.88 -17.22
CA TYR A 342 14.05 35.02 -16.55
C TYR A 342 14.76 36.37 -16.75
N GLN A 343 15.97 36.39 -17.33
CA GLN A 343 16.74 37.64 -17.47
C GLN A 343 16.51 38.42 -18.77
N TYR A 344 15.91 37.83 -19.82
CA TYR A 344 15.92 38.48 -21.14
C TYR A 344 14.67 39.28 -21.52
N GLU A 345 13.51 39.00 -20.94
CA GLU A 345 12.31 39.81 -21.19
C GLU A 345 11.56 40.00 -19.87
N SER A 346 11.37 41.26 -19.48
CA SER A 346 10.74 41.71 -18.24
C SER A 346 9.23 41.40 -18.15
N ARG A 347 8.85 40.14 -18.42
CA ARG A 347 7.51 39.56 -18.24
C ARG A 347 7.61 38.44 -17.21
N LEU A 348 6.91 38.63 -16.09
CA LEU A 348 6.68 37.58 -15.09
C LEU A 348 5.83 36.47 -15.73
N PHE A 349 6.48 35.51 -16.40
CA PHE A 349 5.89 34.20 -16.60
C PHE A 349 5.95 33.46 -15.26
N GLY A 350 4.91 32.70 -14.91
CA GLY A 350 4.90 31.94 -13.66
C GLY A 350 5.96 30.84 -13.65
N ASP A 351 6.21 30.22 -12.49
CA ASP A 351 7.28 29.22 -12.30
C ASP A 351 7.10 27.92 -13.11
N SER A 352 5.96 27.76 -13.80
CA SER A 352 5.61 26.57 -14.58
C SER A 352 4.74 26.90 -15.79
N TYR A 353 4.75 26.02 -16.78
CA TYR A 353 3.86 26.05 -17.94
C TYR A 353 3.10 24.74 -18.10
N GLU A 354 1.97 24.78 -18.80
CA GLU A 354 1.18 23.62 -19.19
C GLU A 354 1.05 23.59 -20.71
N GLU A 355 1.52 22.53 -21.33
CA GLU A 355 1.56 22.40 -22.78
C GLU A 355 1.16 21.00 -23.23
N GLN A 356 0.53 20.93 -24.41
CA GLN A 356 0.09 19.66 -25.00
C GLN A 356 1.14 19.14 -25.98
N ILE A 357 1.48 17.85 -25.85
CA ILE A 357 2.50 17.20 -26.65
C ILE A 357 1.95 16.84 -28.03
N LYS A 358 2.64 17.33 -29.06
CA LYS A 358 2.36 17.11 -30.47
C LYS A 358 3.16 15.95 -31.06
N GLU A 359 4.44 15.84 -30.70
CA GLU A 359 5.37 14.87 -31.30
C GLU A 359 6.46 14.52 -30.29
N ILE A 360 6.91 13.26 -30.32
CA ILE A 360 8.01 12.75 -29.51
C ILE A 360 9.07 12.17 -30.46
N ASP A 361 10.29 12.69 -30.41
CA ASP A 361 11.40 12.24 -31.25
C ASP A 361 12.70 12.17 -30.42
N ASP A 362 13.28 10.98 -30.30
CA ASP A 362 14.55 10.71 -29.61
C ASP A 362 14.72 11.44 -28.26
N GLY A 363 13.71 11.33 -27.38
CA GLY A 363 13.71 11.95 -26.05
C GLY A 363 13.36 13.44 -26.01
N LYS A 364 13.00 14.04 -27.15
CA LYS A 364 12.56 15.44 -27.25
C LYS A 364 11.06 15.52 -27.43
N PHE A 365 10.44 16.49 -26.74
CA PHE A 365 9.01 16.76 -26.81
C PHE A 365 8.76 18.02 -27.63
N ARG A 366 7.80 17.94 -28.57
CA ARG A 366 7.32 19.07 -29.35
C ARG A 366 5.92 19.44 -28.90
N TYR A 367 5.65 20.70 -28.59
CA TYR A 367 4.32 21.14 -28.18
C TYR A 367 3.49 21.68 -29.34
N ILE A 368 2.16 21.70 -29.16
CA ILE A 368 1.22 22.25 -30.15
C ILE A 368 1.42 23.75 -30.37
N SER A 369 1.85 24.49 -29.34
CA SER A 369 2.13 25.93 -29.43
C SER A 369 3.28 26.29 -30.38
N GLY A 370 4.06 25.30 -30.82
CA GLY A 370 5.12 25.46 -31.84
C GLY A 370 6.52 25.71 -31.28
N TYR A 371 6.66 25.82 -29.96
CA TYR A 371 7.96 25.93 -29.28
C TYR A 371 8.62 24.55 -29.09
N TYR A 372 9.95 24.54 -29.08
CA TYR A 372 10.76 23.37 -28.75
C TYR A 372 11.21 23.48 -27.29
N ASP A 373 11.08 22.39 -26.54
CA ASP A 373 11.89 22.21 -25.34
C ASP A 373 13.06 21.28 -25.65
N PHE A 374 14.27 21.74 -25.36
CA PHE A 374 15.47 20.90 -25.27
C PHE A 374 15.65 20.38 -23.84
N ILE A 375 14.55 20.08 -23.14
CA ILE A 375 14.61 19.61 -21.76
C ILE A 375 14.97 18.14 -21.78
N ASP A 376 16.19 17.85 -21.33
CA ASP A 376 16.65 16.52 -20.99
C ASP A 376 15.76 15.98 -19.86
N SER A 377 14.68 15.28 -20.23
CA SER A 377 13.87 14.29 -19.50
C SER A 377 13.58 14.39 -17.99
N VAL A 378 13.86 15.48 -17.26
CA VAL A 378 13.65 15.48 -15.79
C VAL A 378 12.90 16.73 -15.33
N ASP A 379 11.57 16.57 -15.26
CA ASP A 379 10.56 17.27 -14.43
C ASP A 379 9.25 17.61 -15.18
N LEU A 380 8.88 16.84 -16.21
CA LEU A 380 7.54 16.90 -16.78
C LEU A 380 6.56 16.08 -15.93
N THR A 381 5.53 16.73 -15.40
CA THR A 381 4.41 16.06 -14.71
C THR A 381 3.23 15.96 -15.68
N ILE A 382 2.71 14.75 -15.92
CA ILE A 382 1.50 14.57 -16.73
C ILE A 382 0.30 15.01 -15.90
N ILE A 383 -0.48 15.96 -16.41
CA ILE A 383 -1.65 16.53 -15.73
C ILE A 383 -2.97 16.18 -16.41
N ASP A 384 -2.92 15.81 -17.69
CA ASP A 384 -4.06 15.30 -18.47
C ASP A 384 -3.57 14.22 -19.45
N ASP A 385 -4.07 12.99 -19.29
CA ASP A 385 -3.77 11.85 -20.16
C ASP A 385 -5.00 11.38 -20.95
N SER A 386 -5.97 12.27 -21.14
CA SER A 386 -7.22 11.97 -21.85
C SER A 386 -6.98 11.60 -23.31
N ARG A 387 -5.90 12.12 -23.92
CA ARG A 387 -5.49 11.87 -25.31
C ARG A 387 -6.67 11.94 -26.28
N GLU A 388 -7.56 12.92 -26.09
CA GLU A 388 -8.66 13.11 -27.02
C GLU A 388 -8.04 13.41 -28.39
N GLU A 389 -8.26 12.51 -29.36
CA GLU A 389 -8.03 12.84 -30.76
C GLU A 389 -8.73 14.16 -31.01
N VAL A 390 -7.99 15.14 -31.52
CA VAL A 390 -8.56 16.39 -31.99
C VAL A 390 -9.57 16.00 -33.06
N SER A 391 -10.85 15.95 -32.67
CA SER A 391 -11.93 15.73 -33.62
C SER A 391 -11.92 16.93 -34.56
N GLU A 392 -11.59 16.69 -35.83
CA GLU A 392 -11.68 17.66 -36.92
C GLU A 392 -13.06 18.33 -37.01
#